data_AF-A0A3S1KBR9-F1
#
_entry.id   AF-A0A3S1KBR9-F1
#
_cell.length_a   1.000
_cell.length_b   1.000
_cell.length_c   1.000
_cell.angle_alpha   90.00
_cell.angle_beta   90.00
_cell.angle_gamma   90.00
#
_symmetry.space_group_name_H-M   'P 1'
#
loop_
_entity.id
_entity.type
_entity.pdbx_description
1 polymer ?
#
loop_
_entity_poly.entity_id
_entity_poly.type
_entity_poly.pdbx_seq_one_letter_code
_entity_poly.pdbx_strand_id
1 'polypeptide(L)'
;ESTRAAFRDVEERLGGIDMILGFDCVLRRLDALNRQVFREISEVYKVNNVIGFGTYGEQYRSMHLNQTFTGIAFGERQAAV
;
A
#
# COMPACT_ATOMS: atom_id res chain seq x y z
N GLU A 1 8.34 7.22 -6.78
CA GLU A 1 8.34 7.33 -5.32
C GLU A 1 8.31 5.92 -4.71
N SER A 2 8.96 5.68 -3.56
CA SER A 2 8.90 4.37 -2.89
C SER A 2 7.68 4.29 -1.97
N THR A 3 7.11 3.09 -1.76
CA THR A 3 5.96 2.93 -0.86
C THR A 3 6.23 3.40 0.56
N ARG A 4 7.47 3.29 1.04
CA ARG A 4 7.87 3.84 2.34
C ARG A 4 7.77 5.36 2.38
N ALA A 5 8.16 6.06 1.31
CA ALA A 5 8.05 7.50 1.25
C ALA A 5 6.58 7.94 1.24
N ALA A 6 5.75 7.28 0.45
CA ALA A 6 4.31 7.56 0.41
C ALA A 6 3.62 7.34 1.77
N PHE A 7 3.97 6.30 2.52
CA PHE A 7 3.41 6.08 3.85
C PHE A 7 3.83 7.14 4.86
N ARG A 8 5.11 7.57 4.83
CA ARG A 8 5.57 8.68 5.69
C ARG A 8 4.87 9.99 5.37
N ASP A 9 4.68 10.33 4.09
CA ASP A 9 3.93 11.53 3.70
C ASP A 9 2.50 11.50 4.28
N VAL A 10 1.83 10.36 4.16
CA VAL A 10 0.47 10.20 4.68
C VAL A 10 0.44 10.26 6.22
N GLU A 11 1.42 9.65 6.90
CA GLU A 11 1.55 9.69 8.35
C GLU A 11 1.75 11.12 8.86
N GLU A 12 2.65 11.88 8.24
CA GLU A 12 2.91 13.28 8.55
C GLU A 12 1.66 14.15 8.32
N ARG A 13 0.89 13.88 7.26
CA ARG A 13 -0.33 14.64 6.94
C ARG A 13 -1.51 14.32 7.85
N LEU A 14 -1.61 13.08 8.36
CA LEU A 14 -2.69 12.67 9.25
C LEU A 14 -2.36 12.86 10.74
N GLY A 15 -1.07 13.01 11.08
CA GLY A 15 -0.60 13.07 12.47
C GLY A 15 -0.64 11.70 13.16
N GLY A 16 -0.55 10.61 12.40
CA GLY A 16 -0.66 9.23 12.86
C GLY A 16 -1.63 8.40 12.01
N ILE A 17 -1.34 7.12 11.82
CA ILE A 17 -2.15 6.17 11.05
C ILE A 17 -2.56 5.00 11.95
N ASP A 18 -3.87 4.78 12.07
CA ASP A 18 -4.42 3.60 12.77
C ASP A 18 -4.35 2.36 11.87
N MET A 19 -4.80 2.47 10.62
CA MET A 19 -4.81 1.38 9.64
C MET A 19 -4.75 1.92 8.21
N ILE A 20 -4.23 1.11 7.28
CA ILE A 20 -4.38 1.34 5.84
C ILE A 20 -5.16 0.20 5.21
N LEU A 21 -6.24 0.51 4.50
CA LEU A 21 -6.88 -0.45 3.59
C LEU A 21 -6.15 -0.43 2.24
N GLY A 22 -5.38 -1.47 1.94
CA GLY A 22 -4.53 -1.56 0.76
C GLY A 22 -5.08 -2.42 -0.38
N PHE A 23 -4.76 -2.03 -1.61
CA PHE A 23 -5.09 -2.73 -2.85
C PHE A 23 -3.81 -2.89 -3.67
N ASP A 24 -3.22 -4.10 -3.63
CA ASP A 24 -1.91 -4.36 -4.25
C ASP A 24 -2.06 -5.10 -5.59
N CYS A 25 -1.56 -4.53 -6.68
CA CYS A 25 -1.66 -5.14 -7.99
C CYS A 25 -0.87 -6.46 -8.03
N VAL A 26 -1.47 -7.53 -8.56
CA VAL A 26 -0.84 -8.85 -8.65
C VAL A 26 0.51 -8.82 -9.39
N LEU A 27 0.67 -7.96 -10.39
CA LEU A 27 1.93 -7.83 -11.13
C LEU A 27 3.05 -7.25 -10.28
N ARG A 28 2.73 -6.32 -9.37
CA ARG A 28 3.69 -5.76 -8.40
C ARG A 28 4.15 -6.83 -7.41
N ARG A 29 3.22 -7.69 -6.97
CA ARG A 29 3.54 -8.85 -6.14
C ARG A 29 4.42 -9.87 -6.88
N LEU A 30 4.15 -10.14 -8.15
CA LEU A 30 4.97 -11.04 -8.97
C LEU A 30 6.37 -10.47 -9.22
N ASP A 31 6.49 -9.17 -9.51
CA ASP A 31 7.80 -8.49 -9.60
C ASP A 31 8.60 -8.61 -8.30
N ALA A 32 7.95 -8.37 -7.16
CA ALA A 32 8.56 -8.50 -5.85
C ALA A 32 9.07 -9.93 -5.55
N LEU A 33 8.34 -10.95 -6.00
CA LEU A 33 8.78 -12.35 -5.90
C LEU A 33 9.97 -12.63 -6.81
N ASN A 34 9.91 -12.20 -8.07
CA ASN A 34 10.99 -12.36 -9.04
C ASN A 34 12.29 -11.69 -8.59
N ARG A 35 12.18 -10.52 -7.96
CA ARG A 35 13.31 -9.76 -7.42
C ARG A 35 13.68 -10.15 -5.99
N GLN A 36 12.99 -11.13 -5.41
CA GLN A 36 13.21 -11.62 -4.04
C GLN A 36 13.02 -10.56 -2.93
N VAL A 37 12.32 -9.47 -3.22
CA VAL A 37 12.04 -8.36 -2.27
C VAL A 37 10.65 -8.44 -1.63
N PHE A 38 9.90 -9.53 -1.87
CA PHE A 38 8.56 -9.72 -1.32
C PHE A 38 8.53 -9.63 0.21
N ARG A 39 9.54 -10.16 0.90
CA ARG A 39 9.63 -10.07 2.37
C ARG A 39 9.76 -8.61 2.83
N GLU A 40 10.61 -7.82 2.19
CA GLU A 40 10.80 -6.40 2.54
C GLU A 40 9.52 -5.60 2.36
N ILE A 41 8.78 -5.85 1.28
CA ILE A 41 7.47 -5.22 1.04
C ILE A 41 6.45 -5.65 2.09
N SER A 42 6.42 -6.94 2.45
CA SER A 42 5.53 -7.43 3.51
C SER A 42 5.83 -6.78 4.86
N GLU A 43 7.10 -6.54 5.19
CA GLU A 43 7.46 -5.84 6.43
C GLU A 43 7.04 -4.37 6.39
N VAL A 44 7.14 -3.69 5.24
CA VAL A 44 6.59 -2.33 5.06
C VAL A 44 5.09 -2.31 5.36
N TYR A 45 4.34 -3.26 4.82
CA TYR A 45 2.90 -3.36 5.03
C TYR A 45 2.55 -3.64 6.50
N LYS A 46 3.28 -4.54 7.17
CA LYS A 46 3.06 -4.85 8.59
C LYS A 46 3.32 -3.64 9.49
N VAL A 47 4.43 -2.93 9.28
CA VAL A 47 4.80 -1.77 10.10
C VAL A 47 3.75 -0.65 10.01
N ASN A 48 3.06 -0.53 8.87
CA ASN A 48 2.06 0.50 8.63
C ASN A 48 0.61 0.00 8.78
N ASN A 49 0.42 -1.14 9.46
CA ASN A 49 -0.88 -1.78 9.68
C ASN A 49 -1.76 -1.85 8.40
N VAL A 50 -1.15 -2.27 7.29
CA VAL A 50 -1.86 -2.42 6.02
C VAL A 50 -2.65 -3.73 6.03
N ILE A 51 -3.96 -3.64 5.87
CA ILE A 51 -4.86 -4.77 5.64
C ILE A 51 -5.50 -4.60 4.26
N GLY A 52 -5.67 -5.68 3.51
CA GLY A 52 -6.18 -5.54 2.16
C GLY A 52 -6.14 -6.81 1.34
N PHE A 53 -6.25 -6.65 0.03
CA PHE A 53 -6.27 -7.76 -0.91
C PHE A 53 -5.55 -7.41 -2.21
N GLY A 54 -5.19 -8.45 -2.96
CA GLY A 54 -4.60 -8.31 -4.28
C GLY A 54 -5.66 -7.90 -5.30
N THR A 55 -5.31 -7.00 -6.21
CA THR A 55 -6.16 -6.61 -7.32
C THR A 55 -5.52 -7.02 -8.64
N TYR A 56 -6.36 -7.30 -9.64
CA TYR A 56 -5.95 -7.19 -11.03
C TYR A 56 -6.12 -5.70 -11.35
N GLY A 57 -5.02 -4.99 -11.61
CA GLY A 57 -5.03 -3.53 -11.84
C GLY A 57 -5.95 -3.09 -12.98
N GLU A 58 -5.97 -1.81 -13.33
CA GLU A 58 -6.86 -1.31 -14.38
C GLU A 58 -6.63 -2.03 -15.72
N GLN A 59 -7.67 -2.76 -16.17
CA GLN A 59 -7.75 -3.33 -17.52
C GLN A 59 -8.35 -2.27 -18.45
N TYR A 60 -7.56 -1.26 -18.84
CA TYR A 60 -8.01 -0.28 -19.83
C TYR A 60 -7.56 -0.70 -21.23
N ARG A 61 -8.52 -1.02 -22.11
CA ARG A 61 -8.27 -1.40 -23.53
C ARG A 61 -7.22 -2.50 -23.71
N SER A 62 -7.24 -3.55 -22.89
CA SER A 62 -6.29 -4.67 -22.95
C SER A 62 -4.83 -4.30 -22.68
N MET A 63 -4.53 -3.07 -22.23
CA MET A 63 -3.24 -2.70 -21.63
C MET A 63 -3.36 -2.74 -20.11
N HIS A 64 -2.49 -3.52 -19.46
CA HIS A 64 -2.33 -3.47 -18.02
C HIS A 64 -1.54 -2.21 -17.66
N LEU A 65 -2.23 -1.13 -17.28
CA LEU A 65 -1.58 0.08 -16.82
C LEU A 65 -1.33 0.01 -15.31
N ASN A 66 -0.04 0.11 -14.99
CA ASN A 66 0.60 0.43 -13.71
C ASN A 66 0.61 -0.67 -12.62
N GLN A 67 1.82 -1.11 -12.27
CA GLN A 67 2.14 -1.97 -11.11
C GLN A 67 1.97 -1.17 -9.79
N THR A 68 0.74 -0.75 -9.51
CA THR A 68 0.45 0.20 -8.44
C THR A 68 0.09 -0.49 -7.14
N PHE A 69 0.32 0.26 -6.06
CA PHE A 69 -0.35 0.07 -4.79
C PHE A 69 -1.24 1.29 -4.59
N THR A 70 -2.50 1.05 -4.26
CA THR A 70 -3.46 2.09 -3.88
C THR A 70 -3.97 1.76 -2.48
N GLY A 71 -4.32 2.76 -1.69
CA GLY A 71 -4.92 2.51 -0.39
C GLY A 71 -5.64 3.70 0.19
N ILE A 72 -6.43 3.43 1.23
CA ILE A 72 -7.12 4.43 2.05
C ILE A 72 -6.49 4.36 3.44
N ALA A 73 -5.93 5.46 3.92
CA ALA A 73 -5.39 5.56 5.26
C ALA A 73 -6.43 6.12 6.23
N PHE A 74 -6.56 5.48 7.39
CA PHE A 74 -7.39 5.92 8.50
C PHE A 74 -6.46 6.52 9.57
N GLY A 75 -6.67 7.80 9.87
CA GLY A 75 -5.92 8.48 10.93
C GLY A 75 -6.28 7.95 12.31
N GLU A 76 -5.41 8.16 13.29
CA GLU A 76 -5.68 7.79 14.68
C GLU A 76 -6.95 8.44 15.21
N ARG A 77 -7.68 7.70 16.06
CA ARG A 77 -8.88 8.21 16.72
C ARG A 77 -8.48 9.36 17.64
N GLN A 78 -8.88 10.58 17.29
CA GLN A 78 -8.90 11.67 18.25
C GLN A 78 -9.88 11.27 19.36
N ALA A 79 -9.38 11.19 20.60
CA ALA A 79 -10.24 10.99 21.75
C ALA A 79 -11.30 12.10 21.73
N ALA A 80 -12.58 11.72 21.66
CA ALA A 80 -13.66 12.68 21.80
C ALA A 80 -13.53 13.28 23.22
N VAL A 81 -13.21 14.57 23.27
CA VAL A 81 -13.12 15.34 24.51
C VAL A 81 -14.53 15.66 24.99
#